data_AF-A0A9X7JNZ8-F1
#
_entry.id   AF-A0A9X7JNZ8-F1
#
_cell.length_a   1.000
_cell.length_b   1.000
_cell.length_c   1.000
_cell.angle_alpha   90.00
_cell.angle_beta   90.00
_cell.angle_gamma   90.00
#
_symmetry.space_group_name_H-M   'P 1'
#
loop_
_entity.id
_entity.type
_entity.pdbx_description
1 polymer ?
#
loop_
_entity_poly.entity_id
_entity_poly.type
_entity_poly.pdbx_seq_one_letter_code
_entity_poly.pdbx_strand_id
1 'polypeptide(L)' 'MNKISLMASGELRDALTAIEEGKGPAAIAALMAIDPTSWQAIEHRLKAVIGTDLRSLLLHTVESAAAQAID' A
#
# COMPACT_ATOMS: atom_id res chain seq x y z
N MET A 1 -14.32 -3.01 -16.00
CA MET A 1 -12.96 -3.49 -15.64
C MET A 1 -12.24 -2.33 -14.96
N ASN A 2 -12.19 -2.33 -13.63
CA ASN A 2 -11.47 -1.28 -12.90
C ASN A 2 -9.97 -1.45 -13.16
N LYS A 3 -9.38 -0.50 -13.89
CA LYS A 3 -7.94 -0.47 -14.17
C LYS A 3 -7.24 0.32 -13.08
N ILE A 4 -6.15 -0.22 -12.56
CA ILE A 4 -5.23 0.53 -11.69
C ILE A 4 -4.35 1.37 -12.61
N SER A 5 -4.23 2.67 -12.35
CA SER A 5 -3.32 3.52 -13.13
C SER A 5 -1.86 3.17 -12.80
N LEU A 6 -0.95 3.45 -13.75
CA LEU A 6 0.48 3.27 -13.51
C LEU A 6 0.97 4.16 -12.36
N MET A 7 0.46 5.40 -12.30
CA MET A 7 0.73 6.34 -11.22
C MET A 7 0.32 5.76 -9.87
N ALA A 8 -0.93 5.30 -9.71
CA ALA A 8 -1.40 4.73 -8.45
C ALA A 8 -0.63 3.46 -8.04
N SER A 9 -0.14 2.69 -9.00
CA SER A 9 0.73 1.54 -8.70
C SER A 9 2.10 1.99 -8.16
N GLY A 10 2.63 3.08 -8.71
CA GLY A 10 3.85 3.73 -8.22
C GLY A 10 3.67 4.28 -6.81
N GLU A 11 2.62 5.09 -6.59
CA GLU A 11 2.32 5.65 -5.27
C GLU A 11 2.08 4.57 -4.21
N LEU A 12 1.42 3.46 -4.55
CA LEU A 12 1.24 2.34 -3.62
C LEU A 12 2.58 1.69 -3.26
N ARG A 13 3.47 1.50 -4.23
CA ARG A 13 4.82 0.98 -3.99
C ARG A 13 5.60 1.94 -3.08
N ASP A 14 5.57 3.23 -3.38
CA ASP A 14 6.30 4.24 -2.62
C ASP A 14 5.79 4.33 -1.19
N ALA A 15 4.47 4.17 -0.98
CA ALA A 15 3.89 4.05 0.35
C ALA A 15 4.43 2.84 1.13
N LEU A 16 4.49 1.66 0.51
CA LEU A 16 5.01 0.44 1.15
C LEU A 16 6.50 0.59 1.49
N THR A 17 7.32 1.10 0.57
CA THR A 17 8.73 1.36 0.81
C THR A 17 8.93 2.39 1.93
N ALA A 18 8.13 3.46 1.95
CA ALA A 18 8.22 4.45 3.03
C ALA A 18 7.82 3.87 4.40
N ILE A 19 6.90 2.90 4.45
CA ILE A 19 6.58 2.16 5.69
C ILE A 19 7.79 1.34 6.14
N GLU A 20 8.40 0.58 5.23
CA GLU A 20 9.60 -0.24 5.51
C GLU A 20 10.78 0.62 6.00
N GLU A 21 10.95 1.82 5.44
CA GLU A 21 12.00 2.76 5.85
C GLU A 21 11.65 3.58 7.11
N GLY A 22 10.50 3.34 7.75
CA GLY A 22 10.04 4.09 8.92
C GLY A 22 9.67 5.55 8.62
N LYS A 23 9.51 5.93 7.35
CA LYS A 23 9.19 7.29 6.89
C LYS A 23 7.67 7.51 6.85
N GLY A 24 7.04 7.48 8.02
CA GLY A 24 5.58 7.62 8.18
C GLY A 24 4.94 8.79 7.40
N PRO A 25 5.48 10.03 7.46
CA PRO A 25 4.92 11.14 6.69
C PRO A 25 4.96 10.94 5.17
N ALA A 26 6.03 10.31 4.65
CA ALA A 26 6.15 10.01 3.23
C ALA A 26 5.16 8.92 2.80
N ALA A 27 4.95 7.90 3.64
CA ALA A 27 3.94 6.87 3.40
C ALA A 27 2.54 7.48 3.29
N ILE A 28 2.17 8.37 4.22
CA ILE A 28 0.88 9.05 4.19
C ILE A 28 0.73 9.90 2.93
N ALA A 29 1.77 10.65 2.55
CA ALA A 29 1.73 11.48 1.35
C ALA A 29 1.50 10.66 0.08
N ALA A 30 2.20 9.54 -0.07
CA ALA A 30 2.02 8.62 -1.21
C ALA A 30 0.62 8.00 -1.23
N LEU A 31 0.09 7.57 -0.08
CA LEU A 31 -1.29 7.05 0.01
C LEU A 31 -2.33 8.12 -0.38
N MET A 32 -2.12 9.37 0.03
CA MET A 32 -3.02 10.48 -0.33
C MET A 32 -2.97 10.87 -1.81
N ALA A 33 -1.89 10.52 -2.52
CA ALA A 33 -1.74 10.77 -3.95
C ALA A 33 -2.53 9.78 -4.82
N ILE A 34 -2.98 8.65 -4.26
CA ILE A 34 -3.76 7.65 -4.99
C ILE A 34 -5.21 8.14 -5.18
N ASP A 35 -5.65 8.14 -6.43
CA ASP A 35 -7.02 8.56 -6.77
C ASP A 35 -8.08 7.54 -6.30
N PRO A 36 -9.33 7.98 -6.03
CA PRO A 36 -10.39 7.10 -5.52
C PRO A 36 -10.74 5.91 -6.43
N THR A 37 -10.60 6.04 -7.75
CA THR A 37 -10.91 4.94 -8.68
C THR A 37 -9.84 3.87 -8.61
N SER A 38 -8.58 4.28 -8.53
CA SER A 38 -7.45 3.39 -8.31
C SER A 38 -7.53 2.69 -6.96
N TRP A 39 -8.00 3.36 -5.90
CA TRP A 39 -8.23 2.71 -4.60
C TRP A 39 -9.17 1.50 -4.70
N GLN A 40 -10.33 1.69 -5.32
CA GLN A 40 -11.30 0.60 -5.52
C GLN A 40 -10.74 -0.53 -6.39
N ALA A 41 -9.95 -0.18 -7.41
CA ALA A 41 -9.31 -1.15 -8.29
C ALA A 41 -8.25 -1.99 -7.54
N ILE A 42 -7.47 -1.36 -6.66
CA ILE A 42 -6.48 -1.99 -5.79
C ILE A 42 -7.18 -2.96 -4.83
N GLU A 43 -8.20 -2.51 -4.09
CA GLU A 43 -8.94 -3.35 -3.15
C GLU A 43 -9.58 -4.56 -3.84
N HIS A 44 -10.23 -4.34 -4.99
CA HIS A 44 -10.80 -5.43 -5.77
C HIS A 44 -9.75 -6.45 -6.19
N ARG A 45 -8.56 -6.00 -6.62
CA ARG A 45 -7.48 -6.88 -7.06
C ARG A 45 -6.86 -7.64 -5.89
N LEU A 46 -6.64 -6.99 -4.74
CA LEU A 46 -6.13 -7.65 -3.53
C LEU A 46 -7.07 -8.77 -3.09
N LYS A 47 -8.37 -8.50 -3.07
CA LYS A 47 -9.38 -9.50 -2.73
C LYS A 47 -9.44 -10.63 -3.74
N ALA A 48 -9.38 -10.32 -5.04
CA ALA A 48 -9.49 -11.32 -6.10
C ALA A 48 -8.26 -12.22 -6.24
N VAL A 49 -7.05 -11.68 -5.99
CA VAL A 49 -5.78 -12.40 -6.24
C VAL A 49 -5.22 -13.02 -4.96
N ILE A 50 -5.29 -12.30 -3.84
CA ILE A 50 -4.60 -12.65 -2.59
C ILE A 50 -5.62 -13.02 -1.50
N GLY A 51 -6.90 -12.67 -1.67
CA GLY A 51 -7.94 -12.91 -0.66
C GLY A 51 -7.80 -12.00 0.57
N THR A 52 -7.06 -10.90 0.45
CA THR A 52 -6.83 -9.93 1.53
C THR A 52 -7.40 -8.56 1.18
N ASP A 53 -7.52 -7.70 2.18
CA ASP A 53 -7.86 -6.29 2.01
C ASP A 53 -6.64 -5.39 2.19
N LEU A 54 -6.77 -4.14 1.75
CA LEU A 54 -5.70 -3.16 1.79
C LEU A 54 -5.26 -2.85 3.22
N ARG A 55 -6.18 -2.81 4.19
CA ARG A 55 -5.86 -2.52 5.58
C ARG A 55 -4.97 -3.63 6.15
N SER A 56 -5.34 -4.88 5.94
CA SER A 56 -4.55 -6.04 6.37
C SER A 56 -3.16 -6.02 5.73
N LEU A 57 -3.05 -5.68 4.44
CA LEU A 57 -1.75 -5.52 3.78
C LEU A 57 -0.88 -4.47 4.48
N LEU A 58 -1.41 -3.27 4.71
CA LEU A 58 -0.66 -2.18 5.34
C LEU A 58 -0.23 -2.52 6.77
N LEU A 59 -1.12 -3.16 7.55
CA LEU A 59 -0.79 -3.60 8.91
C LEU A 59 0.34 -4.64 8.91
N HIS A 60 0.27 -5.64 8.03
CA HIS A 60 1.33 -6.64 7.90
C HIS A 60 2.66 -6.00 7.47
N THR A 61 2.65 -5.00 6.60
CA THR A 61 3.88 -4.29 6.21
C THR A 61 4.49 -3.54 7.38
N VAL A 62 3.67 -2.86 8.21
CA VAL A 62 4.15 -2.19 9.42
C VAL A 62 4.72 -3.19 10.43
N GLU A 63 4.03 -4.30 10.67
CA GLU A 63 4.48 -5.37 11.57
C GLU A 63 5.80 -5.99 11.10
N SER A 64 5.93 -6.22 9.79
CA SER A 64 7.15 -6.77 9.18
C SER A 64 8.33 -5.79 9.30
N ALA A 65 8.09 -4.50 9.04
CA ALA A 65 9.10 -3.46 9.21
C ALA A 65 9.54 -3.31 10.67
N ALA A 66 8.59 -3.41 11.61
CA ALA A 66 8.88 -3.38 13.03
C ALA A 66 9.71 -4.59 13.48
N ALA A 67 9.41 -5.79 12.98
CA ALA A 67 10.19 -6.99 13.27
C ALA A 67 11.64 -6.88 12.76
N GLN A 68 11.83 -6.33 11.57
CA GLN A 68 13.16 -6.12 10.97
C GLN A 68 14.03 -5.09 11.71
N ALA A 69 13.43 -4.17 12.46
CA ALA A 69 14.16 -3.15 13.20
C ALA A 69 14.79 -3.66 14.52
N ILE A 70 14.47 -4.90 14.92
CA ILE A 70 14.91 -5.51 16.18
C ILE A 70 16.04 -6.55 15.95
N ASP A 71 16.29 -6.90 14.68
CA ASP A 71 17.42 -7.73 14.23
C ASP A 71 18.66 -6.87 13.90
#